data_AF-A0A2N1JAX9-F1
#
_entry.id   AF-A0A2N1JAX9-F1
#
_cell.length_a   1.000
_cell.length_b   1.000
_cell.length_c   1.000
_cell.angle_alpha   90.00
_cell.angle_beta   90.00
_cell.angle_gamma   90.00
#
_symmetry.space_group_name_H-M   'P 1'
#
loop_
_entity.id
_entity.type
_entity.pdbx_description
1 polymer ?
#
loop_
_entity_poly.entity_id
_entity_poly.type
_entity_poly.pdbx_seq_one_letter_code
_entity_poly.pdbx_strand_id
1 'polypeptide(L)'
;MEQHLPTHGNFRRYYGMRSARAARLHGESVQAPARADERILSLVAWLATTATAVERVLDIGCNAAKPLIELCQCMESPPKSAIGVDIDPVLIHQAQGALRKAWSQMRPAGAQRDSHYFPIAFSQLFSPLPFPPHDIQPAFPNTITFYIGDWQALDRNKKHPLAVEDRRGYDLILGFSLTKWIHLNDGDAGLIQFLARLAKCLRPGGVVALEIQPWKSYDQARSLSSTLRKAYTALRIRPDDMEWILTSVFGLQCEGAVGTGGGFGFKRPILVFRRPRVYDAAYLSAVHASLAELPAWPWVMQSPKM
;
A
#
# COMPACT_ATOMS: atom_id res chain seq x y z
N MET A 1 -30.97 -0.73 7.39
CA MET A 1 -29.50 -0.84 7.30
C MET A 1 -28.98 0.50 6.80
N GLU A 2 -28.20 1.19 7.61
CA GLU A 2 -27.54 2.44 7.21
C GLU A 2 -26.57 2.16 6.04
N GLN A 3 -26.59 3.00 5.01
CA GLN A 3 -25.73 2.79 3.83
C GLN A 3 -24.27 3.04 4.21
N HIS A 4 -23.40 2.05 3.99
CA HIS A 4 -21.95 2.20 4.18
C HIS A 4 -21.39 3.21 3.18
N LEU A 5 -21.01 4.39 3.67
CA LEU A 5 -20.31 5.41 2.88
C LEU A 5 -18.79 5.22 3.03
N PRO A 6 -18.04 5.02 1.93
CA PRO A 6 -16.60 4.73 1.97
C PRO A 6 -15.77 6.01 2.12
N THR A 7 -15.94 6.75 3.22
CA THR A 7 -15.30 8.06 3.47
C THR A 7 -13.78 7.99 3.65
N HIS A 8 -13.24 6.79 3.91
CA HIS A 8 -11.80 6.52 3.97
C HIS A 8 -11.29 5.77 2.74
N GLY A 9 -12.10 5.65 1.68
CA GLY A 9 -11.74 4.86 0.50
C GLY A 9 -11.87 3.35 0.69
N ASN A 10 -12.50 2.92 1.78
CA ASN A 10 -12.79 1.54 2.15
C ASN A 10 -13.94 0.94 1.31
N PHE A 11 -13.74 0.88 -0.01
CA PHE A 11 -14.68 0.26 -0.94
C PHE A 11 -14.60 -1.27 -0.85
N ARG A 12 -15.69 -1.92 -0.42
CA ARG A 12 -15.79 -3.40 -0.26
C ARG A 12 -15.70 -4.22 -1.55
N ARG A 13 -15.73 -3.58 -2.71
CA ARG A 13 -15.59 -4.23 -4.04
C ARG A 13 -14.51 -3.57 -4.89
N TYR A 14 -13.51 -2.95 -4.24
CA TYR A 14 -12.48 -2.15 -4.90
C TYR A 14 -11.85 -2.88 -6.10
N TYR A 15 -11.32 -4.09 -5.89
CA TYR A 15 -10.64 -4.83 -6.95
C TYR A 15 -11.58 -5.31 -8.05
N GLY A 16 -12.81 -5.70 -7.72
CA GLY A 16 -13.82 -6.04 -8.73
C GLY A 16 -14.19 -4.85 -9.62
N MET A 17 -14.38 -3.67 -9.03
CA MET A 17 -14.63 -2.44 -9.78
C MET A 17 -13.43 -2.01 -10.63
N ARG A 18 -12.21 -2.17 -10.10
CA ARG A 18 -10.96 -1.85 -10.81
C ARG A 18 -10.77 -2.76 -12.02
N SER A 19 -10.87 -4.08 -11.84
CA SER A 19 -10.74 -5.07 -12.92
C SER A 19 -11.83 -4.93 -13.98
N ALA A 20 -13.10 -4.75 -13.59
CA ALA A 20 -14.19 -4.58 -14.56
C ALA A 20 -14.02 -3.33 -15.43
N ARG A 21 -13.47 -2.23 -14.88
CA ARG A 21 -13.16 -1.03 -15.65
C ARG A 21 -11.97 -1.23 -16.59
N ALA A 22 -10.98 -2.03 -16.20
CA ALA A 22 -9.85 -2.40 -17.05
C ALA A 22 -10.33 -3.22 -18.26
N ALA A 23 -11.11 -4.29 -18.01
CA ALA A 23 -11.61 -5.18 -19.07
C ALA A 23 -12.41 -4.42 -20.14
N ARG A 24 -13.31 -3.51 -19.74
CA ARG A 24 -14.09 -2.67 -20.67
C ARG A 24 -13.23 -1.81 -21.59
N LEU A 25 -12.07 -1.34 -21.12
CA LEU A 25 -11.19 -0.52 -21.95
C LEU A 25 -10.41 -1.35 -22.98
N HIS A 26 -10.06 -2.58 -22.65
CA HIS A 26 -9.34 -3.48 -23.54
C HIS A 26 -10.27 -4.23 -24.51
N GLY A 27 -11.57 -3.92 -24.51
CA GLY A 27 -12.56 -4.60 -25.35
C GLY A 27 -12.82 -6.05 -24.92
N GLU A 28 -12.50 -6.40 -23.67
CA GLU A 28 -12.59 -7.77 -23.15
C GLU A 28 -13.90 -8.01 -22.42
N SER A 29 -14.36 -9.27 -22.40
CA SER A 29 -15.56 -9.65 -21.66
C SER A 29 -15.32 -9.53 -20.15
N VAL A 30 -16.34 -9.07 -19.42
CA VAL A 30 -16.30 -8.93 -17.94
C VAL A 30 -16.15 -10.29 -17.23
N GLN A 31 -16.32 -11.40 -17.97
CA GLN A 31 -16.20 -12.79 -17.49
C GLN A 31 -14.79 -13.38 -17.63
N ALA A 32 -13.82 -12.66 -18.20
CA ALA A 32 -12.43 -13.12 -18.27
C ALA A 32 -11.89 -13.40 -16.85
N PRO A 33 -11.04 -14.43 -16.66
CA PRO A 33 -10.44 -14.73 -15.37
C PRO A 33 -9.74 -13.49 -14.82
N ALA A 34 -9.83 -13.30 -13.50
CA ALA A 34 -9.26 -12.12 -12.85
C ALA A 34 -7.77 -12.03 -13.15
N ARG A 35 -7.37 -11.07 -14.00
CA ARG A 35 -5.96 -10.80 -14.27
C ARG A 35 -5.25 -10.42 -12.97
N ALA A 36 -3.99 -10.88 -12.89
CA ALA A 36 -3.04 -10.38 -11.91
C ALA A 36 -3.00 -8.86 -11.98
N ASP A 37 -2.83 -8.20 -10.84
CA ASP A 37 -2.73 -6.76 -10.76
C ASP A 37 -1.46 -6.31 -11.48
N GLU A 38 -1.63 -5.61 -12.61
CA GLU A 38 -0.53 -5.12 -13.45
C GLU A 38 0.50 -4.31 -12.65
N ARG A 39 0.03 -3.63 -11.59
CA ARG A 39 0.92 -2.87 -10.70
C ARG A 39 1.95 -3.77 -10.02
N ILE A 40 1.52 -4.93 -9.56
CA ILE A 40 2.38 -5.90 -8.90
C ILE A 40 3.33 -6.53 -9.92
N LEU A 41 2.82 -6.89 -11.10
CA LEU A 41 3.67 -7.45 -12.16
C LEU A 41 4.80 -6.50 -12.54
N SER A 42 4.52 -5.21 -12.76
CA SER A 42 5.56 -4.25 -13.11
C SER A 42 6.52 -3.97 -11.95
N LEU A 43 6.01 -3.89 -10.72
CA LEU A 43 6.84 -3.70 -9.53
C LEU A 43 7.79 -4.88 -9.29
N VAL A 44 7.32 -6.13 -9.41
CA VAL A 44 8.15 -7.34 -9.26
C VAL A 44 9.24 -7.37 -10.32
N ALA A 45 8.91 -7.07 -11.58
CA ALA A 45 9.88 -7.00 -12.66
C ALA A 45 10.96 -5.94 -12.37
N TRP A 46 10.58 -4.76 -11.88
CA TRP A 46 11.53 -3.71 -11.51
C TRP A 46 12.38 -4.05 -10.28
N LEU A 47 11.82 -4.73 -9.28
CA LEU A 47 12.59 -5.19 -8.11
C LEU A 47 13.67 -6.18 -8.52
N ALA A 48 13.37 -7.06 -9.49
CA ALA A 48 14.33 -8.02 -10.04
C ALA A 48 15.49 -7.33 -10.78
N THR A 49 15.23 -6.25 -11.54
CA THR A 49 16.30 -5.53 -12.27
C THR A 49 17.20 -4.69 -11.38
N THR A 50 16.70 -4.24 -10.21
CA THR A 50 17.45 -3.38 -9.28
C THR A 50 18.17 -4.14 -8.18
N ALA A 51 18.11 -5.47 -8.18
CA ALA A 51 18.65 -6.35 -7.14
C ALA A 51 18.24 -5.91 -5.72
N THR A 52 17.00 -5.42 -5.58
CA THR A 52 16.47 -4.98 -4.28
C THR A 52 15.99 -6.21 -3.52
N ALA A 53 16.76 -6.67 -2.53
CA ALA A 53 16.33 -7.75 -1.65
C ALA A 53 15.14 -7.30 -0.79
N VAL A 54 14.02 -8.00 -0.89
CA VAL A 54 12.79 -7.69 -0.15
C VAL A 54 12.46 -8.84 0.79
N GLU A 55 12.77 -8.67 2.08
CA GLU A 55 12.43 -9.65 3.11
C GLU A 55 11.19 -9.23 3.91
N ARG A 56 10.97 -7.92 4.05
CA ARG A 56 9.91 -7.33 4.87
C ARG A 56 9.09 -6.33 4.07
N VAL A 57 7.79 -6.61 3.99
CA VAL A 57 6.82 -5.80 3.23
C VAL A 57 5.75 -5.23 4.16
N LEU A 58 5.38 -3.98 3.93
CA LEU A 58 4.19 -3.36 4.51
C LEU A 58 3.26 -2.86 3.40
N ASP A 59 1.99 -3.23 3.42
CA ASP A 59 0.93 -2.68 2.56
C ASP A 59 -0.05 -1.86 3.39
N ILE A 60 -0.05 -0.54 3.17
CA ILE A 60 -0.84 0.41 3.95
C ILE A 60 -2.16 0.68 3.21
N GLY A 61 -3.28 0.60 3.92
CA GLY A 61 -4.61 0.65 3.30
C GLY A 61 -4.83 -0.54 2.38
N CYS A 62 -4.46 -1.74 2.86
CA CYS A 62 -4.37 -2.94 2.03
C CYS A 62 -5.72 -3.40 1.46
N ASN A 63 -6.85 -2.85 1.93
CA ASN A 63 -8.20 -3.27 1.56
C ASN A 63 -8.35 -4.80 1.74
N ALA A 64 -8.88 -5.52 0.74
CA ALA A 64 -8.91 -6.98 0.73
C ALA A 64 -7.57 -7.65 0.33
N ALA A 65 -6.45 -6.91 0.41
CA ALA A 65 -5.06 -7.33 0.28
C ALA A 65 -4.65 -8.03 -1.03
N LYS A 66 -5.41 -7.85 -2.13
CA LYS A 66 -5.06 -8.45 -3.42
C LYS A 66 -3.60 -8.16 -3.85
N PRO A 67 -3.11 -6.89 -3.82
CA PRO A 67 -1.75 -6.58 -4.27
C PRO A 67 -0.67 -7.21 -3.38
N LEU A 68 -0.84 -7.18 -2.05
CA LEU A 68 0.10 -7.81 -1.12
C LEU A 68 0.18 -9.34 -1.32
N ILE A 69 -0.97 -10.00 -1.50
CA ILE A 69 -1.03 -11.44 -1.71
C ILE A 69 -0.37 -11.81 -3.05
N GLU A 70 -0.71 -11.11 -4.13
CA GLU A 70 -0.12 -11.35 -5.45
C GLU A 70 1.39 -11.06 -5.46
N LEU A 71 1.85 -10.02 -4.76
CA LEU A 71 3.27 -9.74 -4.61
C LEU A 71 3.99 -10.97 -4.02
N CYS A 72 3.47 -11.52 -2.92
CA CYS A 72 4.05 -12.69 -2.27
C CYS A 72 4.03 -13.96 -3.15
N GLN A 73 3.07 -14.08 -4.06
CA GLN A 73 2.97 -15.20 -5.01
C GLN A 73 3.85 -15.03 -6.24
N CYS A 74 4.12 -13.80 -6.67
CA CYS A 74 4.88 -13.50 -7.89
C CYS A 74 6.40 -13.39 -7.68
N MET A 75 6.86 -13.15 -6.45
CA MET A 75 8.29 -13.07 -6.16
C MET A 75 8.96 -14.45 -6.15
N GLU A 76 10.12 -14.56 -6.79
CA GLU A 76 10.93 -15.80 -6.78
C GLU A 76 11.34 -16.21 -5.36
N SER A 77 11.70 -15.21 -4.55
CA SER A 77 11.95 -15.36 -3.10
C SER A 77 10.89 -14.56 -2.34
N PRO A 78 9.81 -15.20 -1.86
CA PRO A 78 8.76 -14.53 -1.11
C PRO A 78 9.29 -13.85 0.16
N PRO A 79 8.68 -12.74 0.60
CA PRO A 79 9.09 -12.05 1.81
C PRO A 79 8.88 -12.93 3.06
N LYS A 80 9.84 -12.83 3.99
CA LYS A 80 9.81 -13.51 5.30
C LYS A 80 8.75 -12.92 6.22
N SER A 81 8.35 -11.66 5.99
CA SER A 81 7.28 -11.00 6.72
C SER A 81 6.57 -10.01 5.80
N ALA A 82 5.26 -10.16 5.67
CA ALA A 82 4.40 -9.29 4.88
C ALA A 82 3.23 -8.82 5.75
N ILE A 83 3.03 -7.51 5.86
CA ILE A 83 2.03 -6.95 6.75
C ILE A 83 1.03 -6.14 5.94
N GLY A 84 -0.26 -6.44 6.07
CA GLY A 84 -1.34 -5.59 5.57
C GLY A 84 -2.02 -4.84 6.70
N VAL A 85 -2.27 -3.54 6.52
CA VAL A 85 -2.98 -2.71 7.50
C VAL A 85 -4.14 -2.01 6.80
N ASP A 86 -5.33 -2.09 7.39
CA ASP A 86 -6.50 -1.34 6.92
C ASP A 86 -7.36 -0.90 8.11
N ILE A 87 -8.00 0.25 7.97
CA ILE A 87 -8.87 0.82 9.01
C ILE A 87 -10.19 0.05 9.13
N ASP A 88 -10.64 -0.61 8.06
CA ASP A 88 -11.95 -1.27 8.01
C ASP A 88 -11.85 -2.76 8.40
N PRO A 89 -12.45 -3.18 9.53
CA PRO A 89 -12.41 -4.56 9.98
C PRO A 89 -13.07 -5.53 8.99
N VAL A 90 -14.06 -5.09 8.22
CA VAL A 90 -14.72 -5.92 7.20
C VAL A 90 -13.77 -6.20 6.04
N LEU A 91 -12.97 -5.22 5.64
CA LEU A 91 -11.97 -5.40 4.59
C LEU A 91 -10.84 -6.32 5.05
N ILE A 92 -10.38 -6.20 6.30
CA ILE A 92 -9.40 -7.14 6.86
C ILE A 92 -9.95 -8.56 6.93
N HIS A 93 -11.23 -8.74 7.28
CA HIS A 93 -11.85 -10.06 7.20
C HIS A 93 -11.90 -10.61 5.76
N GLN A 94 -12.17 -9.74 4.77
CA GLN A 94 -12.10 -10.11 3.36
C GLN A 94 -10.66 -10.46 2.94
N ALA A 95 -9.65 -9.73 3.41
CA ALA A 95 -8.24 -9.99 3.15
C ALA A 95 -7.81 -11.37 3.69
N GLN A 96 -8.21 -11.71 4.91
CA GLN A 96 -8.00 -13.05 5.48
C GLN A 96 -8.68 -14.15 4.63
N GLY A 97 -9.89 -13.90 4.16
CA GLY A 97 -10.59 -14.80 3.23
C GLY A 97 -9.92 -14.93 1.88
N ALA A 98 -9.40 -13.83 1.32
CA ALA A 98 -8.64 -13.81 0.08
C ALA A 98 -7.33 -14.59 0.20
N LEU A 99 -6.60 -14.41 1.31
CA LEU A 99 -5.37 -15.17 1.59
C LEU A 99 -5.65 -16.67 1.69
N ARG A 100 -6.72 -17.08 2.38
CA ARG A 100 -7.15 -18.49 2.43
C ARG A 100 -7.45 -19.05 1.05
N LYS A 101 -8.15 -18.29 0.20
CA LYS A 101 -8.44 -18.71 -1.18
C LYS A 101 -7.19 -18.80 -2.02
N ALA A 102 -6.28 -17.82 -1.92
CA ALA A 102 -5.02 -17.81 -2.65
C ALA A 102 -4.11 -18.98 -2.24
N TRP A 103 -4.03 -19.28 -0.95
CA TRP A 103 -3.38 -20.49 -0.44
C TRP A 103 -4.02 -21.75 -0.99
N SER A 104 -5.36 -21.79 -0.98
CA SER A 104 -6.18 -22.85 -1.54
C SER A 104 -6.23 -22.86 -3.08
N GLN A 105 -5.44 -22.04 -3.75
CA GLN A 105 -5.26 -21.97 -5.21
C GLN A 105 -3.78 -22.11 -5.61
N MET A 106 -2.88 -22.21 -4.64
CA MET A 106 -1.44 -22.24 -4.87
C MET A 106 -0.98 -23.63 -5.27
N ARG A 107 -0.25 -23.72 -6.39
CA ARG A 107 0.35 -24.98 -6.85
C ARG A 107 1.32 -25.54 -5.78
N PRO A 108 1.26 -26.84 -5.45
CA PRO A 108 2.20 -27.45 -4.52
C PRO A 108 3.62 -27.45 -5.09
N ALA A 109 4.61 -27.32 -4.21
CA ALA A 109 6.01 -27.45 -4.61
C ALA A 109 6.24 -28.81 -5.28
N GLY A 110 6.83 -28.81 -6.49
CA GLY A 110 7.14 -30.02 -7.24
C GLY A 110 5.98 -30.68 -8.01
N ALA A 111 4.73 -30.16 -7.92
CA ALA A 111 3.61 -30.67 -8.73
C ALA A 111 3.87 -30.44 -10.23
N GLN A 112 3.44 -31.34 -11.12
CA GLN A 112 3.56 -31.13 -12.58
C GLN A 112 2.59 -30.03 -13.07
N ARG A 113 2.85 -29.44 -14.26
CA ARG A 113 2.04 -28.32 -14.81
C ARG A 113 0.56 -28.67 -15.00
N ASP A 114 0.24 -29.94 -15.24
CA ASP A 114 -1.13 -30.41 -15.55
C ASP A 114 -1.90 -30.94 -14.33
N SER A 115 -1.35 -30.84 -13.12
CA SER A 115 -2.07 -31.26 -11.92
C SER A 115 -3.15 -30.24 -11.55
N HIS A 116 -4.42 -30.66 -11.60
CA HIS A 116 -5.53 -29.90 -11.04
C HIS A 116 -5.40 -29.84 -9.51
N TYR A 117 -4.74 -28.80 -9.04
CA TYR A 117 -4.64 -28.45 -7.63
C TYR A 117 -6.00 -27.92 -7.10
N PHE A 118 -6.23 -27.95 -5.77
CA PHE A 118 -7.50 -27.65 -5.08
C PHE A 118 -8.41 -26.69 -5.88
N PRO A 119 -9.38 -27.24 -6.63
CA PRO A 119 -10.08 -26.45 -7.64
C PRO A 119 -10.86 -25.28 -7.02
N ILE A 120 -11.06 -24.22 -7.80
CA ILE A 120 -11.84 -23.05 -7.36
C ILE A 120 -13.22 -23.48 -6.82
N ALA A 121 -13.88 -24.43 -7.50
CA ALA A 121 -15.17 -24.99 -7.07
C ALA A 121 -15.09 -25.66 -5.69
N PHE A 122 -13.97 -26.31 -5.37
CA PHE A 122 -13.81 -27.01 -4.10
C PHE A 122 -13.68 -26.02 -2.93
N SER A 123 -13.07 -24.85 -3.15
CA SER A 123 -13.04 -23.80 -2.13
C SER A 123 -14.42 -23.24 -1.76
N GLN A 124 -15.39 -23.38 -2.67
CA GLN A 124 -16.78 -22.98 -2.46
C GLN A 124 -17.61 -24.09 -1.82
N LEU A 125 -17.41 -25.34 -2.25
CA LEU A 125 -18.16 -26.51 -1.77
C LEU A 125 -17.67 -27.03 -0.41
N PHE A 126 -16.36 -27.02 -0.19
CA PHE A 126 -15.71 -27.68 0.96
C PHE A 126 -14.97 -26.71 1.88
N SER A 127 -15.13 -25.40 1.66
CA SER A 127 -14.32 -24.34 2.27
C SER A 127 -12.85 -24.34 1.82
N PRO A 128 -12.12 -23.21 1.99
CA PRO A 128 -10.68 -23.16 1.73
C PRO A 128 -9.88 -24.11 2.63
N LEU A 129 -8.72 -24.58 2.14
CA LEU A 129 -7.74 -25.34 2.90
C LEU A 129 -7.30 -24.59 4.16
N PRO A 130 -7.08 -25.30 5.28
CA PRO A 130 -6.46 -24.72 6.46
C PRO A 130 -5.02 -24.28 6.14
N PHE A 131 -4.52 -23.31 6.90
CA PHE A 131 -3.11 -22.94 6.83
C PHE A 131 -2.23 -24.06 7.41
N PRO A 132 -1.03 -24.26 6.85
CA PRO A 132 -0.08 -25.21 7.43
C PRO A 132 0.33 -24.75 8.83
N PRO A 133 0.66 -25.68 9.75
CA PRO A 133 1.18 -25.32 11.07
C PRO A 133 2.42 -24.40 10.95
N HIS A 134 2.55 -23.45 11.87
CA HIS A 134 3.65 -22.47 11.85
C HIS A 134 5.05 -23.09 12.02
N ASP A 135 5.11 -24.29 12.59
CA ASP A 135 6.35 -24.90 13.11
C ASP A 135 7.25 -25.51 12.03
N ILE A 136 6.73 -25.65 10.80
CA ILE A 136 7.41 -26.40 9.72
C ILE A 136 8.33 -25.48 8.88
N GLN A 137 7.99 -24.18 8.76
CA GLN A 137 8.82 -23.06 8.26
C GLN A 137 7.92 -21.84 8.00
N PRO A 138 8.37 -20.59 8.23
CA PRO A 138 7.62 -19.40 7.86
C PRO A 138 7.64 -19.23 6.34
N ALA A 139 6.72 -19.89 5.65
CA ALA A 139 6.45 -19.73 4.23
C ALA A 139 5.06 -19.12 4.02
N PHE A 140 4.76 -18.70 2.79
CA PHE A 140 3.39 -18.37 2.41
C PHE A 140 2.45 -19.55 2.76
N PRO A 141 1.27 -19.31 3.36
CA PRO A 141 0.65 -18.01 3.64
C PRO A 141 0.99 -17.43 5.03
N ASN A 142 1.71 -18.17 5.88
CA ASN A 142 1.98 -17.85 7.28
C ASN A 142 2.89 -16.63 7.48
N THR A 143 3.58 -16.17 6.44
CA THR A 143 4.39 -14.94 6.49
C THR A 143 3.54 -13.66 6.41
N ILE A 144 2.25 -13.76 6.09
CA ILE A 144 1.35 -12.61 5.96
C ILE A 144 0.55 -12.39 7.26
N THR A 145 0.61 -11.18 7.80
CA THR A 145 -0.16 -10.76 8.98
C THR A 145 -1.02 -9.54 8.65
N PHE A 146 -2.23 -9.47 9.20
CA PHE A 146 -3.14 -8.34 9.01
C PHE A 146 -3.40 -7.61 10.33
N TYR A 147 -3.37 -6.28 10.30
CA TYR A 147 -3.78 -5.42 11.42
C TYR A 147 -4.97 -4.56 11.03
N ILE A 148 -5.91 -4.42 11.97
CA ILE A 148 -7.05 -3.51 11.87
C ILE A 148 -6.68 -2.21 12.58
N GLY A 149 -6.77 -1.09 11.88
CA GLY A 149 -6.67 0.25 12.48
C GLY A 149 -6.09 1.29 11.55
N ASP A 150 -6.20 2.54 11.98
CA ASP A 150 -5.50 3.65 11.33
C ASP A 150 -3.99 3.51 11.57
N TRP A 151 -3.25 3.24 10.49
CA TRP A 151 -1.80 3.10 10.54
C TRP A 151 -1.17 4.27 11.30
N GLN A 152 -1.58 5.52 11.03
CA GLN A 152 -1.02 6.73 11.65
C GLN A 152 -1.20 6.75 13.17
N ALA A 153 -2.38 6.36 13.67
CA ALA A 153 -2.65 6.29 15.10
C ALA A 153 -1.96 5.12 15.80
N LEU A 154 -1.76 3.98 15.12
CA LEU A 154 -1.26 2.75 15.76
C LEU A 154 0.16 2.85 16.34
N ASP A 155 1.04 3.71 15.80
CA ASP A 155 2.39 3.94 16.38
C ASP A 155 2.36 4.80 17.65
N ARG A 156 1.23 5.41 18.03
CA ARG A 156 1.13 6.13 19.31
C ARG A 156 1.25 5.17 20.50
N ASN A 157 0.71 3.97 20.37
CA ASN A 157 0.94 2.90 21.32
C ASN A 157 2.23 2.15 20.95
N LYS A 158 3.35 2.53 21.57
CA LYS A 158 4.67 1.92 21.29
C LYS A 158 4.77 0.42 21.57
N LYS A 159 3.81 -0.14 22.32
CA LYS A 159 3.68 -1.57 22.61
C LYS A 159 2.81 -2.32 21.60
N HIS A 160 2.10 -1.64 20.71
CA HIS A 160 1.32 -2.29 19.67
C HIS A 160 2.26 -3.12 18.76
N PRO A 161 1.90 -4.37 18.37
CA PRO A 161 2.78 -5.22 17.56
C PRO A 161 3.27 -4.55 16.28
N LEU A 162 2.40 -3.83 15.57
CA LEU A 162 2.79 -3.07 14.38
C LEU A 162 3.85 -1.99 14.67
N ALA A 163 3.80 -1.34 15.83
CA ALA A 163 4.82 -0.35 16.21
C ALA A 163 6.19 -1.00 16.47
N VAL A 164 6.21 -2.28 16.89
CA VAL A 164 7.43 -3.08 16.99
C VAL A 164 7.96 -3.41 15.59
N GLU A 165 7.10 -3.81 14.67
CA GLU A 165 7.46 -4.12 13.28
C GLU A 165 7.96 -2.87 12.52
N ASP A 166 7.34 -1.71 12.75
CA ASP A 166 7.77 -0.42 12.18
C ASP A 166 9.18 -0.03 12.64
N ARG A 167 9.57 -0.35 13.89
CA ARG A 167 10.94 -0.12 14.39
C ARG A 167 11.97 -1.04 13.75
N ARG A 168 11.58 -2.25 13.34
CA ARG A 168 12.45 -3.18 12.60
C ARG A 168 12.64 -2.74 11.14
N GLY A 169 11.73 -1.91 10.65
CA GLY A 169 11.70 -1.34 9.31
C GLY A 169 11.31 -2.35 8.23
N TYR A 170 11.15 -1.83 7.01
CA TYR A 170 10.69 -2.57 5.83
C TYR A 170 11.62 -2.35 4.64
N ASP A 171 11.76 -3.37 3.81
CA ASP A 171 12.52 -3.29 2.55
C ASP A 171 11.62 -2.78 1.40
N LEU A 172 10.31 -3.03 1.50
CA LEU A 172 9.29 -2.53 0.58
C LEU A 172 8.06 -2.05 1.35
N ILE A 173 7.60 -0.84 1.06
CA ILE A 173 6.30 -0.34 1.52
C ILE A 173 5.42 -0.08 0.30
N LEU A 174 4.20 -0.63 0.29
CA LEU A 174 3.18 -0.36 -0.71
C LEU A 174 2.22 0.70 -0.17
N GLY A 175 1.99 1.74 -0.97
CA GLY A 175 1.04 2.80 -0.68
C GLY A 175 0.19 3.10 -1.90
N PHE A 176 -0.72 2.19 -2.24
CA PHE A 176 -1.47 2.28 -3.48
C PHE A 176 -2.84 2.92 -3.31
N SER A 177 -3.11 4.01 -4.03
CA SER A 177 -4.43 4.66 -4.04
C SER A 177 -4.95 5.03 -2.65
N LEU A 178 -4.05 5.47 -1.74
CA LEU A 178 -4.43 5.81 -0.36
C LEU A 178 -4.17 7.28 -0.01
N THR A 179 -3.18 7.96 -0.62
CA THR A 179 -2.71 9.28 -0.18
C THR A 179 -3.82 10.33 -0.16
N LYS A 180 -4.72 10.30 -1.15
CA LYS A 180 -5.93 11.15 -1.17
C LYS A 180 -6.80 10.99 0.08
N TRP A 181 -7.00 9.76 0.54
CA TRP A 181 -7.91 9.48 1.65
C TRP A 181 -7.33 9.95 2.97
N ILE A 182 -6.03 9.76 3.17
CA ILE A 182 -5.32 10.39 4.30
C ILE A 182 -5.45 11.91 4.20
N HIS A 183 -5.13 12.47 3.04
CA HIS A 183 -5.14 13.91 2.84
C HIS A 183 -6.51 14.56 3.10
N LEU A 184 -7.61 13.93 2.64
CA LEU A 184 -8.97 14.43 2.87
C LEU A 184 -9.46 14.24 4.32
N ASN A 185 -8.94 13.26 5.06
CA ASN A 185 -9.40 13.00 6.44
C ASN A 185 -8.53 13.73 7.47
N ASP A 186 -7.23 13.86 7.24
CA ASP A 186 -6.25 14.38 8.21
C ASP A 186 -5.57 15.68 7.75
N GLY A 187 -5.95 16.20 6.58
CA GLY A 187 -5.42 17.45 6.03
C GLY A 187 -3.95 17.38 5.61
N ASP A 188 -3.39 18.55 5.30
CA ASP A 188 -1.97 18.69 4.92
C ASP A 188 -1.04 18.13 6.02
N ALA A 189 -1.35 18.38 7.29
CA ALA A 189 -0.56 17.92 8.42
C ALA A 189 -0.52 16.39 8.53
N GLY A 190 -1.66 15.71 8.36
CA GLY A 190 -1.71 14.25 8.35
C GLY A 190 -0.98 13.67 7.14
N LEU A 191 -1.11 14.27 5.96
CA LEU A 191 -0.36 13.85 4.78
C LEU A 191 1.16 13.94 5.03
N ILE A 192 1.66 15.04 5.60
CA ILE A 192 3.09 15.18 5.95
C ILE A 192 3.53 14.14 6.98
N GLN A 193 2.73 13.90 8.03
CA GLN A 193 3.03 12.87 9.03
C GLN A 193 3.10 11.47 8.41
N PHE A 194 2.17 11.17 7.50
CA PHE A 194 2.16 9.93 6.74
C PHE A 194 3.45 9.77 5.91
N LEU A 195 3.80 10.78 5.10
CA LEU A 195 5.00 10.76 4.24
C LEU A 195 6.30 10.66 5.09
N ALA A 196 6.37 11.38 6.21
CA ALA A 196 7.48 11.29 7.15
C ALA A 196 7.64 9.88 7.72
N ARG A 197 6.52 9.24 8.08
CA ARG A 197 6.53 7.88 8.61
C ARG A 197 6.92 6.85 7.57
N LEU A 198 6.51 7.00 6.31
CA LEU A 198 7.00 6.15 5.22
C LEU A 198 8.52 6.13 5.19
N ALA A 199 9.14 7.32 5.12
CA ALA A 199 10.59 7.46 5.07
C ALA A 199 11.28 6.86 6.31
N LYS A 200 10.72 7.11 7.50
CA LYS A 200 11.24 6.59 8.77
C LYS A 200 11.21 5.06 8.84
N CYS A 201 10.16 4.43 8.34
CA CYS A 201 9.94 2.99 8.41
C CYS A 201 10.71 2.18 7.34
N LEU A 202 11.29 2.82 6.33
CA LEU A 202 12.14 2.12 5.37
C LEU A 202 13.47 1.71 5.99
N ARG A 203 14.00 0.54 5.65
CA ARG A 203 15.41 0.21 5.93
C ARG A 203 16.35 0.95 4.96
N PRO A 204 17.65 1.08 5.27
CA PRO A 204 18.61 1.59 4.30
C PRO A 204 18.56 0.79 3.00
N GLY A 205 18.37 1.46 1.87
CA GLY A 205 18.16 0.84 0.55
C GLY A 205 16.74 0.31 0.29
N GLY A 206 15.84 0.37 1.28
CA GLY A 206 14.44 0.01 1.14
C GLY A 206 13.69 1.03 0.28
N VAL A 207 12.57 0.59 -0.30
CA VAL A 207 11.79 1.39 -1.24
C VAL A 207 10.32 1.51 -0.84
N VAL A 208 9.71 2.64 -1.16
CA VAL A 208 8.25 2.80 -1.13
C VAL A 208 7.72 2.90 -2.55
N ALA A 209 6.71 2.08 -2.87
CA ALA A 209 5.98 2.11 -4.12
C ALA A 209 4.62 2.80 -3.91
N LEU A 210 4.47 4.01 -4.45
CA LEU A 210 3.29 4.85 -4.25
C LEU A 210 2.48 5.01 -5.54
N GLU A 211 1.17 4.79 -5.45
CA GLU A 211 0.21 5.19 -6.49
C GLU A 211 -0.54 6.43 -5.99
N ILE A 212 0.02 7.60 -6.26
CA ILE A 212 -0.54 8.90 -5.85
C ILE A 212 -1.75 9.22 -6.73
N GLN A 213 -2.89 9.54 -6.10
CA GLN A 213 -4.08 9.89 -6.89
C GLN A 213 -4.08 11.37 -7.30
N PRO A 214 -4.44 11.69 -8.55
CA PRO A 214 -4.44 13.06 -9.05
C PRO A 214 -5.54 13.88 -8.39
N TRP A 215 -5.36 15.21 -8.40
CA TRP A 215 -6.27 16.17 -7.76
C TRP A 215 -7.71 16.03 -8.25
N LYS A 216 -7.92 15.81 -9.55
CA LYS A 216 -9.26 15.56 -10.14
C LYS A 216 -10.04 14.44 -9.46
N SER A 217 -9.37 13.45 -8.85
CA SER A 217 -10.02 12.37 -8.12
C SER A 217 -10.51 12.75 -6.71
N TYR A 218 -10.10 13.92 -6.21
CA TYR A 218 -10.58 14.51 -4.96
C TYR A 218 -11.98 15.11 -5.14
N ASP A 219 -12.30 15.64 -6.32
CA ASP A 219 -13.65 16.19 -6.61
C ASP A 219 -14.76 15.14 -6.45
N GLN A 220 -14.49 13.91 -6.87
CA GLN A 220 -15.44 12.81 -6.69
C GLN A 220 -15.46 12.30 -5.25
N ALA A 221 -14.34 12.38 -4.53
CA ALA A 221 -14.28 11.90 -3.15
C ALA A 221 -14.95 12.87 -2.18
N ARG A 222 -14.77 14.19 -2.37
CA ARG A 222 -15.35 15.22 -1.50
C ARG A 222 -16.88 15.27 -1.55
N SER A 223 -17.52 14.69 -2.57
CA SER A 223 -18.98 14.61 -2.65
C SER A 223 -19.58 13.52 -1.76
N LEU A 224 -18.77 12.59 -1.25
CA LEU A 224 -19.23 11.47 -0.42
C LEU A 224 -19.72 11.91 0.97
N SER A 225 -19.24 13.03 1.51
CA SER A 225 -19.74 13.57 2.77
C SER A 225 -19.50 15.08 2.91
N SER A 226 -20.28 15.74 3.76
CA SER A 226 -20.09 17.16 4.07
C SER A 226 -18.75 17.44 4.76
N THR A 227 -18.25 16.51 5.58
CA THR A 227 -16.94 16.61 6.23
C THR A 227 -15.81 16.62 5.22
N LEU A 228 -15.80 15.68 4.26
CA LEU A 228 -14.77 15.66 3.21
C LEU A 228 -14.83 16.89 2.32
N ARG A 229 -16.04 17.43 2.07
CA ARG A 229 -16.22 18.70 1.34
C ARG A 229 -15.55 19.88 2.05
N LYS A 230 -15.74 19.99 3.37
CA LYS A 230 -15.09 21.04 4.18
C LYS A 230 -13.57 20.84 4.25
N ALA A 231 -13.11 19.61 4.47
CA ALA A 231 -11.68 19.30 4.52
C ALA A 231 -10.98 19.66 3.19
N TYR A 232 -11.58 19.30 2.05
CA TYR A 232 -11.07 19.62 0.72
C TYR A 232 -10.77 21.11 0.53
N THR A 233 -11.60 22.01 1.07
CA THR A 233 -11.39 23.47 0.94
C THR A 233 -10.20 24.00 1.72
N ALA A 234 -9.71 23.26 2.72
CA ALA A 234 -8.57 23.66 3.54
C ALA A 234 -7.22 23.15 3.00
N LEU A 235 -7.22 22.21 2.06
CA LEU A 235 -6.01 21.55 1.56
C LEU A 235 -5.16 22.47 0.68
N ARG A 236 -3.90 22.64 1.06
CA ARG A 236 -2.93 23.44 0.32
C ARG A 236 -1.95 22.58 -0.45
N ILE A 237 -1.53 21.45 0.11
CA ILE A 237 -0.65 20.51 -0.59
C ILE A 237 -1.41 19.96 -1.80
N ARG A 238 -0.69 19.75 -2.90
CA ARG A 238 -1.16 19.07 -4.11
C ARG A 238 -0.44 17.75 -4.29
N PRO A 239 -1.04 16.78 -5.00
CA PRO A 239 -0.40 15.51 -5.32
C PRO A 239 1.00 15.67 -5.93
N ASP A 240 1.19 16.70 -6.74
CA ASP A 240 2.45 16.98 -7.44
C ASP A 240 3.56 17.45 -6.47
N ASP A 241 3.19 17.99 -5.30
CA ASP A 241 4.16 18.39 -4.27
C ASP A 241 4.74 17.19 -3.51
N MET A 242 4.07 16.02 -3.52
CA MET A 242 4.46 14.87 -2.69
C MET A 242 5.81 14.29 -3.08
N GLU A 243 6.17 14.32 -4.37
CA GLU A 243 7.50 13.91 -4.83
C GLU A 243 8.58 14.84 -4.28
N TRP A 244 8.37 16.16 -4.36
CA TRP A 244 9.29 17.14 -3.77
C TRP A 244 9.41 16.97 -2.26
N ILE A 245 8.30 16.74 -1.55
CA ILE A 245 8.31 16.49 -0.10
C ILE A 245 9.13 15.23 0.23
N LEU A 246 8.86 14.11 -0.45
CA LEU A 246 9.58 12.86 -0.18
C LEU A 246 11.07 12.97 -0.48
N THR A 247 11.43 13.71 -1.54
CA THR A 247 12.83 13.84 -2.00
C THR A 247 13.58 14.93 -1.26
N SER A 248 13.09 16.16 -1.25
CA SER A 248 13.79 17.33 -0.73
C SER A 248 13.68 17.48 0.78
N VAL A 249 12.59 17.01 1.40
CA VAL A 249 12.38 17.13 2.85
C VAL A 249 12.79 15.85 3.56
N PHE A 250 12.34 14.71 3.07
CA PHE A 250 12.60 13.40 3.69
C PHE A 250 13.78 12.65 3.08
N GLY A 251 14.43 13.24 2.07
CA GLY A 251 15.70 12.76 1.52
C GLY A 251 15.60 11.44 0.75
N LEU A 252 14.41 10.97 0.38
CA LEU A 252 14.29 9.79 -0.46
C LEU A 252 14.79 10.09 -1.89
N GLN A 253 15.27 9.06 -2.59
CA GLN A 253 15.69 9.15 -3.98
C GLN A 253 14.53 8.72 -4.87
N CYS A 254 14.12 9.56 -5.83
CA CYS A 254 13.10 9.18 -6.81
C CYS A 254 13.73 8.25 -7.86
N GLU A 255 13.20 7.03 -7.97
CA GLU A 255 13.63 6.00 -8.95
C GLU A 255 12.77 6.05 -10.24
N GLY A 256 11.80 6.96 -10.29
CA GLY A 256 10.85 7.11 -11.37
C GLY A 256 9.64 6.18 -11.28
N ALA A 257 8.93 6.06 -12.40
CA ALA A 257 7.71 5.27 -12.52
C ALA A 257 8.01 3.83 -12.99
N VAL A 258 7.50 2.83 -12.27
CA VAL A 258 7.81 1.41 -12.53
C VAL A 258 6.65 0.64 -13.18
N GLY A 259 5.55 1.31 -13.49
CA GLY A 259 4.37 0.73 -14.11
C GLY A 259 3.19 1.69 -14.11
N THR A 260 2.14 1.38 -14.86
CA THR A 260 0.86 2.12 -14.82
C THR A 260 -0.30 1.15 -14.59
N GLY A 261 -1.27 1.51 -13.76
CA GLY A 261 -2.46 0.67 -13.59
C GLY A 261 -3.38 0.69 -14.83
N GLY A 262 -3.72 -0.46 -15.41
CA GLY A 262 -4.74 -0.54 -16.45
C GLY A 262 -6.14 -0.22 -15.92
N GLY A 263 -6.70 0.95 -16.28
CA GLY A 263 -8.09 1.31 -16.00
C GLY A 263 -8.40 2.80 -16.20
N PHE A 264 -9.62 3.15 -16.60
CA PHE A 264 -10.02 4.55 -16.81
C PHE A 264 -10.04 5.27 -15.46
N GLY A 265 -9.20 6.30 -15.29
CA GLY A 265 -8.95 6.93 -13.99
C GLY A 265 -8.03 6.14 -13.03
N PHE A 266 -7.48 5.00 -13.49
CA PHE A 266 -6.51 4.15 -12.78
C PHE A 266 -5.17 3.99 -13.51
N LYS A 267 -5.01 4.56 -14.72
CA LYS A 267 -3.72 4.79 -15.41
C LYS A 267 -2.89 5.80 -14.62
N ARG A 268 -2.38 5.34 -13.48
CA ARG A 268 -1.54 6.11 -12.59
C ARG A 268 -0.20 5.42 -12.49
N PRO A 269 0.90 6.19 -12.60
CA PRO A 269 2.22 5.63 -12.40
C PRO A 269 2.36 5.14 -10.97
N ILE A 270 3.07 4.04 -10.79
CA ILE A 270 3.63 3.67 -9.49
C ILE A 270 4.98 4.36 -9.40
N LEU A 271 5.06 5.39 -8.58
CA LEU A 271 6.32 6.07 -8.30
C LEU A 271 7.06 5.30 -7.23
N VAL A 272 8.35 5.09 -7.44
CA VAL A 272 9.21 4.42 -6.46
C VAL A 272 10.19 5.41 -5.87
N PHE A 273 10.27 5.41 -4.54
CA PHE A 273 11.21 6.23 -3.79
C PHE A 273 12.09 5.35 -2.90
N ARG A 274 13.40 5.53 -2.95
CA ARG A 274 14.39 4.73 -2.23
C ARG A 274 14.98 5.50 -1.06
N ARG A 275 15.10 4.84 0.10
CA ARG A 275 15.92 5.34 1.21
C ARG A 275 17.40 5.09 0.88
N PRO A 276 18.28 6.10 0.94
CA PRO A 276 19.71 5.89 0.71
C PRO A 276 20.30 4.80 1.62
N ARG A 277 21.26 4.01 1.10
CA ARG A 277 21.93 2.95 1.85
C ARG A 277 22.96 3.49 2.84
N VAL A 278 23.60 4.59 2.47
CA VAL A 278 24.58 5.29 3.30
C VAL A 278 24.10 6.72 3.40
N TYR A 279 24.00 7.19 4.63
CA TYR A 279 23.93 8.60 4.92
C TYR A 279 25.36 9.12 4.91
N ASP A 280 25.83 9.67 3.79
CA ASP A 280 27.06 10.43 3.89
C ASP A 280 26.80 11.72 4.71
N ALA A 281 27.84 12.23 5.35
CA ALA A 281 27.71 13.42 6.20
C ALA A 281 27.18 14.62 5.41
N ALA A 282 27.44 14.68 4.10
CA ALA A 282 26.97 15.74 3.21
C ALA A 282 25.45 15.64 2.97
N TYR A 283 24.89 14.44 2.87
CA TYR A 283 23.46 14.20 2.73
C TYR A 283 22.71 14.60 4.00
N LEU A 284 23.21 14.22 5.18
CA LEU A 284 22.58 14.63 6.44
C LEU A 284 22.68 16.14 6.64
N SER A 285 23.83 16.74 6.31
CA SER A 285 23.99 18.20 6.30
C SER A 285 23.09 18.88 5.27
N ALA A 286 22.89 18.31 4.08
CA ALA A 286 22.02 18.86 3.05
C ALA A 286 20.55 18.79 3.46
N VAL A 287 20.09 17.66 4.00
CA VAL A 287 18.74 17.52 4.56
C VAL A 287 18.54 18.49 5.73
N HIS A 288 19.51 18.60 6.64
CA HIS A 288 19.42 19.54 7.76
C HIS A 288 19.48 21.02 7.31
N ALA A 289 20.30 21.36 6.32
CA ALA A 289 20.39 22.70 5.75
C ALA A 289 19.11 23.06 4.99
N SER A 290 18.58 22.15 4.18
CA SER A 290 17.26 22.30 3.57
C SER A 290 16.18 22.48 4.64
N LEU A 291 16.16 21.68 5.70
CA LEU A 291 15.22 21.86 6.82
C LEU A 291 15.40 23.20 7.57
N ALA A 292 16.60 23.78 7.59
CA ALA A 292 16.91 25.05 8.26
C ALA A 292 16.64 26.29 7.38
N GLU A 293 16.74 26.16 6.05
CA GLU A 293 16.42 27.20 5.07
C GLU A 293 14.96 27.11 4.57
N LEU A 294 14.29 25.99 4.82
CA LEU A 294 12.84 25.92 4.65
C LEU A 294 12.23 27.00 5.56
N PRO A 295 11.45 27.96 5.02
CA PRO A 295 10.66 28.80 5.89
C PRO A 295 9.88 27.87 6.80
N ALA A 296 9.85 28.17 8.11
CA ALA A 296 9.08 27.43 9.10
C ALA A 296 7.84 26.86 8.42
N TRP A 297 7.78 25.53 8.25
CA TRP A 297 6.78 24.87 7.41
C TRP A 297 5.44 25.62 7.53
N PRO A 298 4.80 26.12 6.45
CA PRO A 298 3.86 27.26 6.49
C PRO A 298 2.62 27.19 7.41
N TRP A 299 2.49 26.21 8.30
CA TRP A 299 1.42 26.10 9.29
C TRP A 299 1.85 25.62 10.68
N VAL A 300 3.16 25.51 11.01
CA VAL A 300 3.59 25.33 12.41
C VAL A 300 3.51 26.68 13.14
N MET A 301 2.29 27.20 13.23
CA MET A 301 1.88 28.26 14.15
C MET A 301 0.45 28.00 14.60
N GLN A 302 0.16 26.79 15.10
CA GLN A 302 -0.80 26.54 16.17
C GLN A 302 -0.29 25.31 16.95
N SER A 303 0.08 25.40 18.22
CA SER A 303 -0.76 25.99 19.26
C SER A 303 -0.05 27.06 20.10
N PRO A 304 -0.82 28.07 20.50
CA PRO A 304 -0.99 28.35 21.91
C PRO A 304 -2.42 28.00 22.35
N LYS A 305 -2.49 27.52 23.59
CA LYS A 305 -3.68 27.23 24.38
C LYS A 305 -4.70 28.38 24.35
N MET A 306 -5.99 28.06 24.19
CA MET A 306 -7.05 28.23 25.20
C MET A 306 -8.27 27.40 24.79
#